data_AF-A0A7X9AE60-F1
#
_entry.id   AF-A0A7X9AE60-F1
#
_cell.length_a   1.000
_cell.length_b   1.000
_cell.length_c   1.000
_cell.angle_alpha   90.00
_cell.angle_beta   90.00
_cell.angle_gamma   90.00
#
_symmetry.space_group_name_H-M   'P 1'
#
loop_
_entity.id
_entity.type
_entity.pdbx_description
1 polymer ?
#
loop_
_entity_poly.entity_id
_entity_poly.type
_entity_poly.pdbx_seq_one_letter_code
_entity_poly.pdbx_strand_id
1 'polypeptide(L)'
;MQPFIERFIRYVKIDTRSDASSSSVPSTPAQLDFAYMLKDELIAMGCENVFVNDDNGFVMATIAKNTDKEIEPIGFIAHIDTADFESKNIQPQIISDYDGKDIILNKELDIVLSPLQFPNLNNYLGHTLITTDGTTLLGADNKAGMVAIIEAVKTLIEEKPF
;
A
#
# COMPACT_ATOMS: atom_id res chain seq x y z
N MET A 1 -11.62 0.54 -12.91
CA MET A 1 -10.38 -0.23 -12.71
C MET A 1 -10.63 -1.14 -11.50
N GLN A 2 -9.86 -2.21 -11.25
CA GLN A 2 -10.17 -3.06 -10.08
C GLN A 2 -10.02 -2.22 -8.78
N PRO A 3 -10.92 -2.33 -7.77
CA PRO A 3 -10.87 -1.52 -6.55
C PRO A 3 -9.52 -1.50 -5.85
N PHE A 4 -8.85 -2.67 -5.81
CA PHE A 4 -7.49 -2.82 -5.29
C PHE A 4 -6.49 -1.87 -6.00
N ILE A 5 -6.50 -1.86 -7.33
CA ILE A 5 -5.58 -1.03 -8.13
C ILE A 5 -5.89 0.44 -7.88
N GLU A 6 -7.15 0.85 -7.87
CA GLU A 6 -7.54 2.24 -7.60
C GLU A 6 -7.04 2.73 -6.24
N ARG A 7 -7.23 1.93 -5.18
CA ARG A 7 -6.73 2.25 -3.83
C ARG A 7 -5.21 2.25 -3.76
N PHE A 8 -4.56 1.24 -4.35
CA PHE A 8 -3.10 1.15 -4.39
C PHE A 8 -2.49 2.39 -5.06
N ILE A 9 -2.99 2.79 -6.23
CA ILE A 9 -2.53 3.98 -6.94
C ILE A 9 -2.74 5.25 -6.12
N ARG A 10 -3.86 5.36 -5.38
CA ARG A 10 -4.08 6.49 -4.45
C ARG A 10 -3.02 6.53 -3.35
N TYR A 11 -2.74 5.40 -2.71
CA TYR A 11 -1.84 5.35 -1.56
C TYR A 11 -0.37 5.59 -1.93
N VAL A 12 0.09 5.00 -3.04
CA VAL A 12 1.48 5.19 -3.48
C VAL A 12 1.79 6.63 -3.86
N LYS A 13 0.79 7.43 -4.24
CA LYS A 13 0.97 8.86 -4.54
C LYS A 13 1.15 9.74 -3.30
N ILE A 14 0.91 9.22 -2.11
CA ILE A 14 1.12 9.94 -0.85
C ILE A 14 2.57 9.73 -0.45
N ASP A 15 3.35 10.81 -0.35
CA ASP A 15 4.73 10.70 0.12
C ASP A 15 4.74 10.39 1.62
N THR A 16 5.23 9.20 1.99
CA THR A 16 5.29 8.73 3.38
C THR A 16 6.69 8.28 3.77
N ARG A 17 7.72 8.82 3.10
CA ARG A 17 9.10 8.42 3.34
C ARG A 17 9.51 8.50 4.81
N SER A 18 10.24 7.51 5.27
CA SER A 18 10.93 7.57 6.57
C SER A 18 12.14 8.50 6.51
N ASP A 19 12.48 9.15 7.63
CA ASP A 19 13.71 9.94 7.77
C ASP A 19 14.59 9.32 8.87
N ALA A 20 15.72 8.72 8.48
CA ALA A 20 16.65 8.07 9.41
C ALA A 20 17.42 9.06 10.30
N SER A 21 17.42 10.36 9.97
CA SER A 21 18.03 11.42 10.77
C SER A 21 17.10 11.97 11.86
N SER A 22 15.81 11.66 11.77
CA SER A 22 14.82 12.12 12.73
C SER A 22 14.89 11.34 14.05
N SER A 23 14.63 12.04 15.16
CA SER A 23 14.44 11.44 16.48
C SER A 23 12.97 11.35 16.91
N SER A 24 12.03 11.78 16.06
CA SER A 24 10.59 11.68 16.32
C SER A 24 10.01 10.37 15.82
N VAL A 25 8.84 10.01 16.36
CA VAL A 25 8.01 8.91 15.85
C VAL A 25 6.60 9.46 15.65
N PRO A 26 6.02 9.41 14.44
CA PRO A 26 6.67 9.04 13.18
C PRO A 26 7.83 9.98 12.81
N SER A 27 8.72 9.53 11.93
CA SER A 27 9.92 10.30 11.55
C SER A 27 9.60 11.49 10.64
N THR A 28 8.50 11.43 9.89
CA THR A 28 8.03 12.53 9.04
C THR A 28 6.54 12.85 9.29
N PRO A 29 6.12 14.14 9.23
CA PRO A 29 4.71 14.52 9.45
C PRO A 29 3.74 13.87 8.47
N ALA A 30 4.17 13.62 7.22
CA ALA A 30 3.32 13.05 6.19
C ALA A 30 2.87 11.60 6.51
N GLN A 31 3.64 10.86 7.32
CA GLN A 31 3.21 9.55 7.83
C GLN A 31 1.99 9.70 8.76
N LEU A 32 1.96 10.75 9.59
CA LEU A 32 0.83 11.04 10.48
C LEU A 32 -0.40 11.52 9.69
N ASP A 33 -0.21 12.36 8.67
CA ASP A 33 -1.30 12.77 7.78
C ASP A 33 -1.94 11.55 7.08
N PHE A 34 -1.12 10.59 6.62
CA PHE A 34 -1.63 9.36 6.04
C PHE A 34 -2.35 8.48 7.09
N ALA A 35 -1.83 8.40 8.32
CA ALA A 35 -2.48 7.69 9.42
C ALA A 35 -3.90 8.22 9.69
N TYR A 36 -4.09 9.54 9.66
CA TYR A 36 -5.40 10.18 9.81
C TYR A 36 -6.36 9.89 8.65
N MET A 37 -5.87 9.90 7.41
CA MET A 37 -6.67 9.44 6.26
C MET A 37 -7.15 8.00 6.45
N LEU A 38 -6.25 7.10 6.87
CA LEU A 38 -6.58 5.69 7.07
C LEU A 38 -7.63 5.51 8.17
N LYS A 39 -7.53 6.27 9.27
CA LYS A 39 -8.56 6.30 10.31
C LYS A 39 -9.93 6.66 9.72
N ASP A 40 -10.01 7.72 8.93
CA ASP A 40 -11.29 8.15 8.34
C ASP A 40 -11.85 7.10 7.38
N GLU A 41 -11.00 6.45 6.57
CA GLU A 41 -11.43 5.36 5.69
C GLU A 41 -11.92 4.14 6.48
N LEU A 42 -11.23 3.75 7.57
CA LEU A 42 -11.62 2.62 8.44
C LEU A 42 -12.95 2.90 9.17
N ILE A 43 -13.17 4.13 9.63
CA ILE A 43 -14.46 4.55 10.20
C ILE A 43 -15.56 4.45 9.14
N ALA A 44 -15.31 4.95 7.92
CA ALA A 44 -16.28 4.92 6.84
C ALA A 44 -16.63 3.49 6.39
N MET A 45 -15.70 2.54 6.55
CA MET A 45 -15.93 1.12 6.28
C MET A 45 -16.73 0.41 7.39
N GLY A 46 -16.91 1.04 8.56
CA GLY A 46 -17.65 0.45 9.67
C GLY A 46 -16.80 -0.32 10.68
N CYS A 47 -15.48 -0.10 10.70
CA CYS A 47 -14.62 -0.63 11.76
C CYS A 47 -14.95 0.04 13.11
N GLU A 48 -14.72 -0.70 14.20
CA GLU A 48 -14.88 -0.25 15.58
C GLU A 48 -13.52 0.11 16.20
N ASN A 49 -13.55 0.83 17.32
CA ASN A 49 -12.36 1.20 18.10
C ASN A 49 -11.25 1.84 17.23
N VAL A 50 -11.62 2.67 16.26
CA VAL A 50 -10.66 3.27 15.33
C VAL A 50 -9.99 4.49 15.97
N PHE A 51 -8.67 4.45 16.11
CA PHE A 51 -7.90 5.59 16.61
C PHE A 51 -6.51 5.68 15.96
N VAL A 52 -5.95 6.90 16.02
CA VAL A 52 -4.53 7.16 15.76
C VAL A 52 -3.92 7.53 17.10
N ASN A 53 -2.79 6.92 17.45
CA ASN A 53 -2.00 7.35 18.59
C ASN A 53 -1.09 8.51 18.17
N ASP A 54 -1.35 9.71 18.68
CA ASP A 54 -0.62 10.93 18.30
C ASP A 54 0.86 10.91 18.67
N ASP A 55 1.25 10.14 19.68
CA ASP A 55 2.65 10.06 20.15
C ASP A 55 3.54 9.24 19.21
N ASN A 56 2.95 8.39 18.37
CA ASN A 56 3.72 7.46 17.52
C ASN A 56 3.13 7.18 16.13
N GLY A 57 1.96 7.74 15.80
CA GLY A 57 1.31 7.60 14.49
C GLY A 57 0.66 6.24 14.22
N PHE A 58 0.53 5.36 15.22
CA PHE A 58 -0.06 4.04 15.03
C PHE A 58 -1.57 4.15 14.80
N VAL A 59 -2.05 3.58 13.69
CA VAL A 59 -3.48 3.43 13.41
C VAL A 59 -3.93 2.06 13.90
N MET A 60 -5.00 2.02 14.69
CA MET A 60 -5.64 0.77 15.12
C MET A 60 -7.12 0.82 14.80
N ALA A 61 -7.67 -0.35 14.47
CA ALA A 61 -9.08 -0.57 14.21
C ALA A 61 -9.43 -2.04 14.52
N THR A 62 -10.70 -2.29 14.83
CA THR A 62 -11.23 -3.64 15.10
C THR A 62 -12.41 -3.92 14.16
N ILE A 63 -12.47 -5.13 13.62
CA ILE A 63 -13.70 -5.65 13.01
C ILE A 63 -14.44 -6.42 14.10
N ALA A 64 -15.73 -6.12 14.28
CA ALA A 64 -16.57 -6.85 15.23
C ALA A 64 -16.63 -8.34 14.89
N LYS A 65 -16.69 -9.20 15.92
CA LYS A 65 -16.92 -10.63 15.69
C LYS A 65 -18.27 -10.83 15.00
N ASN A 66 -18.31 -11.78 14.08
CA ASN A 66 -19.52 -12.14 13.31
C ASN A 66 -20.04 -13.52 13.68
N THR A 67 -19.68 -14.04 14.85
CA THR A 67 -20.08 -15.35 15.34
C THR A 67 -20.30 -15.34 16.85
N ASP A 68 -21.18 -16.22 17.32
CA ASP A 68 -21.41 -16.47 18.76
C ASP A 68 -20.38 -17.40 19.38
N LYS A 69 -19.52 -18.02 18.57
CA LYS A 69 -18.44 -18.88 19.07
C LYS A 69 -17.41 -18.05 19.84
N GLU A 70 -16.86 -18.63 20.89
CA GLU A 70 -15.66 -18.12 21.53
C GLU A 70 -14.48 -18.35 20.58
N ILE A 71 -13.85 -17.27 20.14
CA ILE A 71 -12.73 -17.26 19.22
C ILE A 71 -11.69 -16.25 19.70
N GLU A 72 -10.43 -16.54 19.41
CA GLU A 72 -9.34 -15.61 19.68
C GLU A 72 -9.25 -14.56 18.57
N PRO A 73 -9.02 -13.28 18.91
CA PRO A 73 -8.76 -12.25 17.91
C PRO A 73 -7.43 -12.51 17.20
N ILE A 74 -7.39 -12.17 15.91
CA ILE A 74 -6.16 -12.18 15.11
C ILE A 74 -5.85 -10.76 14.62
N GLY A 75 -4.57 -10.46 14.41
CA GLY A 75 -4.11 -9.15 13.95
C GLY A 75 -3.44 -9.23 12.59
N PHE A 76 -3.73 -8.25 11.74
CA PHE A 76 -3.01 -7.99 10.50
C PHE A 76 -2.32 -6.64 10.60
N ILE A 77 -1.06 -6.57 10.18
CA ILE A 77 -0.21 -5.40 10.35
C ILE A 77 0.46 -5.07 9.02
N ALA A 78 0.46 -3.79 8.67
CA ALA A 78 1.23 -3.21 7.58
C ALA A 78 1.91 -1.93 8.09
N HIS A 79 3.02 -1.54 7.49
CA HIS A 79 3.68 -0.28 7.80
C HIS A 79 3.25 0.83 6.83
N ILE A 80 3.36 2.09 7.29
CA ILE A 80 2.87 3.30 6.60
C ILE A 80 3.94 3.90 5.68
N ASP A 81 5.19 3.77 6.09
CA ASP A 81 6.30 4.46 5.47
C ASP A 81 6.77 3.79 4.18
N THR A 82 7.59 4.53 3.45
CA THR A 82 8.42 3.96 2.39
C THR A 82 9.88 4.14 2.77
N ALA A 83 10.75 3.26 2.29
CA ALA A 83 12.19 3.33 2.51
C ALA A 83 12.76 4.73 2.20
N ASP A 84 13.88 5.10 2.84
CA ASP A 84 14.59 6.36 2.64
C ASP A 84 15.26 6.43 1.24
N PHE A 85 14.42 6.56 0.22
CA PHE A 85 14.73 6.70 -1.20
C PHE A 85 13.77 7.72 -1.82
N GLU A 86 14.03 8.20 -3.04
CA GLU A 86 13.14 9.19 -3.67
C GLU A 86 11.71 8.66 -3.85
N SER A 87 10.74 9.40 -3.33
CA SER A 87 9.31 9.03 -3.20
C SER A 87 8.38 10.20 -3.48
N LYS A 88 8.91 11.38 -3.85
CA LYS A 88 8.10 12.53 -4.20
C LYS A 88 7.54 12.38 -5.59
N ASN A 89 6.25 12.66 -5.74
CA ASN A 89 5.55 12.68 -7.03
C ASN A 89 5.62 11.34 -7.79
N ILE A 90 5.45 10.22 -7.07
CA ILE A 90 5.40 8.87 -7.65
C ILE A 90 4.39 8.83 -8.82
N GLN A 91 4.85 8.37 -9.99
CA GLN A 91 4.05 8.19 -11.21
C GLN A 91 3.92 6.69 -11.55
N PRO A 92 2.90 6.00 -11.00
CA PRO A 92 2.69 4.59 -11.30
C PRO A 92 2.30 4.39 -12.76
N GLN A 93 2.90 3.38 -13.40
CA GLN A 93 2.53 2.93 -14.74
C GLN A 93 1.83 1.57 -14.61
N ILE A 94 0.75 1.37 -15.36
CA ILE A 94 0.00 0.11 -15.38
C ILE A 94 0.27 -0.58 -16.70
N ILE A 95 0.84 -1.78 -16.64
CA ILE A 95 1.16 -2.62 -17.79
C ILE A 95 0.26 -3.85 -17.71
N SER A 96 -0.82 -3.86 -18.49
CA SER A 96 -1.71 -5.01 -18.61
C SER A 96 -1.10 -6.08 -19.51
N ASP A 97 -1.45 -7.35 -19.25
CA ASP A 97 -1.08 -8.50 -20.06
C ASP A 97 0.43 -8.56 -20.39
N TYR A 98 1.26 -8.44 -19.34
CA TYR A 98 2.72 -8.35 -19.50
C TYR A 98 3.28 -9.47 -20.40
N ASP A 99 4.00 -9.08 -21.45
CA ASP A 99 4.39 -9.97 -22.55
C ASP A 99 5.79 -10.58 -22.38
N GLY A 100 6.43 -10.33 -21.23
CA GLY A 100 7.77 -10.83 -20.93
C GLY A 100 8.90 -10.02 -21.56
N LYS A 101 8.63 -8.84 -22.13
CA LYS A 101 9.67 -7.98 -22.71
C LYS A 101 10.12 -6.88 -21.75
N ASP A 102 11.09 -6.10 -22.20
CA ASP A 102 11.54 -4.89 -21.53
C ASP A 102 10.38 -3.89 -21.36
N ILE A 103 10.29 -3.29 -20.16
CA ILE A 103 9.37 -2.19 -19.86
C ILE A 103 10.18 -0.91 -19.79
N ILE A 104 9.90 0.03 -20.68
CA ILE A 104 10.54 1.36 -20.68
C ILE A 104 9.89 2.17 -19.57
N LEU A 105 10.58 2.33 -18.43
CA LEU A 105 10.11 3.14 -17.31
C LEU A 105 10.25 4.62 -17.62
N ASN A 106 11.40 5.00 -18.18
CA ASN A 106 11.68 6.38 -18.57
C ASN A 106 12.48 6.42 -19.87
N LYS A 107 11.88 6.96 -20.93
CA LYS A 107 12.56 7.07 -22.23
C LYS A 107 13.64 8.15 -22.26
N GLU A 108 13.44 9.26 -21.56
CA GLU A 108 14.36 10.40 -21.57
C GLU A 108 15.64 10.11 -20.77
N LEU A 109 15.51 9.30 -19.71
CA LEU A 109 16.61 8.89 -18.85
C LEU A 109 17.19 7.51 -19.19
N ASP A 110 16.69 6.86 -20.24
CA ASP A 110 17.09 5.50 -20.67
C ASP A 110 16.96 4.46 -19.54
N ILE A 111 15.85 4.52 -18.79
CA ILE A 111 15.57 3.60 -17.68
C ILE A 111 14.61 2.50 -18.15
N VAL A 112 15.09 1.27 -18.09
CA VAL A 112 14.37 0.07 -18.55
C VAL A 112 14.34 -0.98 -17.45
N LEU A 113 13.16 -1.54 -17.20
CA LEU A 113 12.96 -2.73 -16.39
C LEU A 113 13.00 -3.96 -17.30
N SER A 114 14.09 -4.71 -17.25
CA SER A 114 14.35 -5.82 -18.18
C SER A 114 14.34 -7.20 -17.50
N PRO A 115 13.73 -8.24 -18.11
CA PRO A 115 13.86 -9.64 -17.66
C PRO A 115 15.29 -10.17 -17.72
N LEU A 116 16.21 -9.53 -18.45
CA LEU A 116 17.63 -9.89 -18.42
C LEU A 116 18.27 -9.52 -17.07
N GLN A 117 17.91 -8.36 -16.52
CA GLN A 117 18.39 -7.89 -15.23
C GLN A 117 17.59 -8.50 -14.07
N PHE A 118 16.28 -8.68 -14.26
CA PHE A 118 15.37 -9.23 -13.26
C PHE A 118 14.64 -10.47 -13.83
N PRO A 119 15.29 -11.65 -13.84
CA PRO A 119 14.72 -12.87 -14.44
C PRO A 119 13.37 -13.31 -13.87
N ASN A 120 13.04 -12.86 -12.65
CA ASN A 120 11.74 -13.10 -12.02
C ASN A 120 10.57 -12.49 -12.80
N LEU A 121 10.81 -11.51 -13.68
CA LEU A 121 9.78 -10.97 -14.57
C LEU A 121 9.12 -12.05 -15.45
N ASN A 122 9.86 -13.10 -15.81
CA ASN A 122 9.34 -14.23 -16.57
C ASN A 122 8.23 -15.01 -15.84
N ASN A 123 8.09 -14.84 -14.53
CA ASN A 123 7.02 -15.47 -13.75
C ASN A 123 5.68 -14.73 -13.84
N TYR A 124 5.63 -13.55 -14.47
CA TYR A 124 4.46 -12.68 -14.48
C TYR A 124 3.86 -12.48 -15.88
N LEU A 125 4.10 -13.42 -16.80
CA LEU A 125 3.50 -13.39 -18.14
C LEU A 125 1.96 -13.36 -18.06
N GLY A 126 1.34 -12.41 -18.76
CA GLY A 126 -0.10 -12.20 -18.75
C GLY A 126 -0.64 -11.51 -17.49
N HIS A 127 0.20 -11.19 -16.50
CA HIS A 127 -0.24 -10.45 -15.32
C HIS A 127 -0.32 -8.94 -15.63
N THR A 128 -1.08 -8.22 -14.81
CA THR A 128 -0.98 -6.75 -14.75
C THR A 128 0.14 -6.36 -13.80
N LEU A 129 1.14 -5.63 -14.31
CA LEU A 129 2.23 -5.06 -13.52
C LEU A 129 1.95 -3.59 -13.23
N ILE A 130 2.37 -3.13 -12.05
CA ILE A 130 2.39 -1.72 -11.69
C ILE A 130 3.84 -1.35 -11.39
N THR A 131 4.39 -0.42 -12.15
CA THR A 131 5.79 0.01 -12.05
C THR A 131 5.87 1.51 -11.76
N THR A 132 7.08 2.03 -11.56
CA THR A 132 7.35 3.47 -11.47
C THR A 132 7.57 4.07 -12.86
N ASP A 133 7.88 5.36 -12.89
CA ASP A 133 8.47 6.04 -14.06
C ASP A 133 10.00 6.06 -14.04
N GLY A 134 10.62 5.22 -13.21
CA GLY A 134 12.06 5.13 -13.05
C GLY A 134 12.70 6.20 -12.16
N THR A 135 11.96 7.23 -11.73
CA THR A 135 12.53 8.35 -10.95
C THR A 135 12.35 8.22 -9.44
N THR A 136 11.47 7.33 -9.00
CA THR A 136 11.14 7.09 -7.59
C THR A 136 11.14 5.59 -7.26
N LEU A 137 11.03 5.24 -5.98
CA LEU A 137 10.45 3.96 -5.57
C LEU A 137 8.94 3.93 -5.83
N LEU A 138 8.32 2.74 -5.82
CA LEU A 138 6.86 2.61 -6.00
C LEU A 138 6.09 2.73 -4.69
N GLY A 139 6.68 2.27 -3.57
CA GLY A 139 5.97 2.16 -2.29
C GLY A 139 5.07 0.93 -2.19
N ALA A 140 5.27 -0.08 -3.06
CA ALA A 140 4.61 -1.38 -2.91
C ALA A 140 4.90 -2.01 -1.55
N ASP A 141 6.15 -1.91 -1.10
CA ASP A 141 6.52 -2.12 0.29
C ASP A 141 6.21 -0.83 1.09
N ASN A 142 5.20 -0.81 1.99
CA ASN A 142 4.22 -1.87 2.28
C ASN A 142 2.78 -1.53 1.90
N LYS A 143 2.57 -0.51 1.05
CA LYS A 143 1.22 -0.07 0.69
C LYS A 143 0.43 -1.14 -0.05
N ALA A 144 1.08 -2.09 -0.74
CA ALA A 144 0.39 -3.23 -1.33
C ALA A 144 -0.22 -4.15 -0.25
N GLY A 145 0.54 -4.42 0.82
CA GLY A 145 0.07 -5.18 1.98
C GLY A 145 -1.06 -4.45 2.73
N MET A 146 -0.89 -3.14 2.94
CA MET A 146 -1.93 -2.30 3.54
C MET A 146 -3.24 -2.32 2.75
N VAL A 147 -3.19 -2.17 1.42
CA VAL A 147 -4.38 -2.27 0.56
C VAL A 147 -5.00 -3.66 0.63
N ALA A 148 -4.18 -4.72 0.64
CA ALA A 148 -4.70 -6.09 0.78
C ALA A 148 -5.46 -6.28 2.11
N ILE A 149 -4.93 -5.76 3.22
CA ILE A 149 -5.62 -5.77 4.52
C ILE A 149 -6.94 -5.00 4.44
N ILE A 150 -6.93 -3.80 3.85
CA ILE A 150 -8.13 -2.95 3.76
C ILE A 150 -9.21 -3.57 2.87
N GLU A 151 -8.85 -4.15 1.74
CA GLU A 151 -9.83 -4.83 0.88
C GLU A 151 -10.35 -6.13 1.53
N ALA A 152 -9.53 -6.85 2.29
CA ALA A 152 -9.98 -7.98 3.09
C ALA A 152 -10.95 -7.55 4.20
N VAL A 153 -10.63 -6.49 4.95
CA VAL A 153 -11.51 -5.88 5.96
C VAL A 153 -12.85 -5.49 5.34
N LYS A 154 -12.81 -4.78 4.21
CA LYS A 154 -14.00 -4.37 3.47
C LYS A 154 -14.86 -5.59 3.08
N THR A 155 -14.24 -6.62 2.52
CA THR A 155 -14.92 -7.87 2.13
C THR A 155 -15.60 -8.51 3.35
N LEU A 156 -14.89 -8.64 4.47
CA LEU A 156 -15.42 -9.25 5.71
C LEU A 156 -16.58 -8.46 6.34
N ILE A 157 -16.63 -7.14 6.15
CA ILE A 157 -17.72 -6.29 6.66
C ILE A 157 -18.92 -6.30 5.70
N GLU A 158 -18.68 -6.23 4.38
CA GLU A 158 -19.74 -6.21 3.35
C GLU A 158 -20.41 -7.58 3.20
N GLU A 159 -19.61 -8.63 3.12
CA GLU A 159 -20.09 -10.01 3.11
C GLU A 159 -20.36 -10.40 4.56
N LYS A 160 -21.55 -10.04 5.09
CA LYS A 160 -22.06 -10.65 6.33
C LYS A 160 -21.94 -12.17 6.18
N PRO A 161 -21.03 -12.85 6.88
CA PRO A 161 -20.87 -14.28 6.67
C PRO A 161 -22.04 -14.99 7.35
N PHE A 162 -22.63 -15.91 6.59
CA PHE A 162 -23.59 -16.98 6.94
C PHE A 162 -24.26 -16.95 8.31
#